data_AF-A0A150IHT8-F1
#
_entry.id   AF-A0A150IHT8-F1
#
_cell.length_a   1.000
_cell.length_b   1.000
_cell.length_c   1.000
_cell.angle_alpha   90.00
_cell.angle_beta   90.00
_cell.angle_gamma   90.00
#
_symmetry.space_group_name_H-M   'P 1'
#
loop_
_entity.id
_entity.type
_entity.pdbx_description
1 polymer ?
#
loop_
_entity_poly.entity_id
_entity_poly.type
_entity_poly.pdbx_seq_one_letter_code
_entity_poly.pdbx_strand_id
1 'polypeptide(L)'
;MGASLNIDSKDFTFQGLDTRRGCIDDASAKDDSLYDAYDGAFYLFINKIDFTDYNYRYHSSTGAYTTEAGGREYVFDKVTLSGLTVSRKFYFPEDRNWVRCLEILYNPTGSPITVDVIIKSNLGSDSSTRVVMTSSGDKIVDKNDYWSVSDDQYGGHQKYDPSLAFNWDGPNGAKRVDSVEELMDTKDNLTYRWDKVTVNPGQTVVLMHFGGLGKNNNEVIAIAQDLYNYNDSKMEYDLQEKDLIINWYPQRKKSLPMAKILDILKANKDKE
;
A
#
# COMPACT_ATOMS: atom_id res chain seq x y z
N MET A 1 -5.30 -8.46 -24.42
CA MET A 1 -4.58 -7.22 -24.07
C MET A 1 -4.89 -6.96 -22.61
N GLY A 2 -3.89 -6.67 -21.77
CA GLY A 2 -4.16 -6.25 -20.38
C GLY A 2 -4.88 -4.91 -20.39
N ALA A 3 -5.76 -4.67 -19.42
CA ALA A 3 -6.45 -3.39 -19.30
C ALA A 3 -5.52 -2.37 -18.64
N SER A 4 -5.45 -1.17 -19.22
CA SER A 4 -4.92 0.03 -18.56
C SER A 4 -6.15 0.87 -18.23
N LEU A 5 -6.40 1.09 -16.94
CA LEU A 5 -7.65 1.68 -16.44
C LEU A 5 -7.38 3.00 -15.73
N ASN A 6 -8.27 3.98 -15.93
CA ASN A 6 -8.25 5.22 -15.17
C ASN A 6 -9.30 5.13 -14.05
N ILE A 7 -8.86 5.26 -12.80
CA ILE A 7 -9.69 5.09 -11.61
C ILE A 7 -9.81 6.40 -10.87
N ASP A 8 -11.01 6.94 -10.86
CA ASP A 8 -11.35 8.15 -10.15
C ASP A 8 -11.41 7.91 -8.64
N SER A 9 -10.72 8.76 -7.89
CA SER A 9 -10.83 8.94 -6.44
C SER A 9 -11.55 10.27 -6.14
N LYS A 10 -11.43 10.83 -4.93
CA LYS A 10 -12.15 12.07 -4.58
C LYS A 10 -11.72 13.26 -5.44
N ASP A 11 -10.45 13.61 -5.39
CA ASP A 11 -9.89 14.81 -6.04
C ASP A 11 -8.90 14.45 -7.17
N PHE A 12 -8.52 13.18 -7.30
CA PHE A 12 -7.53 12.69 -8.25
C PHE A 12 -8.07 11.54 -9.11
N THR A 13 -7.45 11.32 -10.26
CA THR A 13 -7.61 10.13 -11.08
C THR A 13 -6.29 9.37 -11.09
N PHE A 14 -6.30 8.12 -10.63
CA PHE A 14 -5.17 7.20 -10.82
C PHE A 14 -5.22 6.70 -12.26
N GLN A 15 -4.18 7.01 -13.02
CA GLN A 15 -4.12 6.76 -14.45
C GLN A 15 -3.29 5.51 -14.74
N GLY A 16 -3.76 4.74 -15.72
CA GLY A 16 -3.04 3.55 -16.16
C GLY A 16 -2.79 2.52 -15.06
N LEU A 17 -3.84 2.13 -14.34
CA LEU A 17 -3.81 0.89 -13.55
C LEU A 17 -3.60 -0.28 -14.52
N ASP A 18 -2.36 -0.76 -14.62
CA ASP A 18 -1.95 -1.86 -15.50
C ASP A 18 -2.14 -3.18 -14.76
N THR A 19 -3.26 -3.87 -15.03
CA THR A 19 -3.59 -5.15 -14.36
C THR A 19 -2.67 -6.30 -14.78
N ARG A 20 -1.89 -6.12 -15.86
CA ARG A 20 -0.89 -7.09 -16.29
C ARG A 20 0.39 -6.94 -15.50
N ARG A 21 0.91 -5.72 -15.35
CA ARG A 21 2.14 -5.43 -14.56
C ARG A 21 1.86 -5.23 -13.07
N GLY A 22 0.59 -5.08 -12.71
CA GLY A 22 0.10 -4.82 -11.37
C GLY A 22 0.52 -3.45 -10.82
N CYS A 23 0.78 -2.45 -11.66
CA CYS A 23 1.26 -1.13 -11.25
C CYS A 23 0.24 -0.05 -11.56
N ILE A 24 0.51 1.16 -11.07
CA ILE A 24 -0.16 2.39 -11.49
C ILE A 24 0.85 3.18 -12.32
N ASP A 25 0.50 3.52 -13.55
CA ASP A 25 1.42 4.25 -14.43
C ASP A 25 1.57 5.71 -13.99
N ASP A 26 0.47 6.42 -13.68
CA ASP A 26 0.48 7.83 -13.29
C ASP A 26 -0.75 8.20 -12.41
N ALA A 27 -0.87 9.44 -11.94
CA ALA A 27 -2.08 10.04 -11.41
C ALA A 27 -2.08 11.57 -11.58
N SER A 28 -3.27 12.17 -11.70
CA SER A 28 -3.42 13.63 -11.79
C SER A 28 -4.59 14.14 -10.96
N ALA A 29 -4.57 15.42 -10.62
CA ALA A 29 -5.73 16.09 -10.05
C ALA A 29 -6.83 16.24 -11.11
N LYS A 30 -8.10 16.08 -10.72
CA LYS A 30 -9.24 16.16 -11.65
C LYS A 30 -9.54 17.57 -12.17
N ASP A 31 -8.99 18.59 -11.50
CA ASP A 31 -9.11 20.00 -11.90
C ASP A 31 -7.92 20.47 -12.75
N ASP A 32 -7.11 19.52 -13.23
CA ASP A 32 -5.91 19.75 -14.05
C ASP A 32 -4.86 20.64 -13.37
N SER A 33 -4.98 20.87 -12.06
CA SER A 33 -4.05 21.72 -11.32
C SER A 33 -2.70 21.04 -11.04
N LEU A 34 -2.69 19.71 -11.02
CA LEU A 34 -1.51 18.88 -10.76
C LEU A 34 -1.54 17.62 -11.63
N TYR A 35 -0.39 17.16 -12.09
CA TYR A 35 -0.23 16.03 -13.00
C TYR A 35 1.08 15.28 -12.70
N ASP A 36 1.37 14.17 -13.37
CA ASP A 36 2.67 13.48 -13.26
C ASP A 36 3.02 13.08 -11.81
N ALA A 37 2.09 12.38 -11.16
CA ALA A 37 2.33 11.84 -9.82
C ALA A 37 3.40 10.74 -9.86
N TYR A 38 3.38 9.90 -10.90
CA TYR A 38 4.23 8.72 -10.99
C TYR A 38 4.74 8.51 -12.42
N ASP A 39 5.95 7.97 -12.52
CA ASP A 39 6.50 7.34 -13.72
C ASP A 39 6.38 5.80 -13.65
N GLY A 40 5.35 5.33 -12.95
CA GLY A 40 5.15 3.94 -12.57
C GLY A 40 5.39 3.67 -11.08
N ALA A 41 4.32 3.35 -10.37
CA ALA A 41 4.31 3.07 -8.94
C ALA A 41 3.83 1.66 -8.60
N PHE A 42 4.28 1.19 -7.43
CA PHE A 42 3.86 -0.06 -6.81
C PHE A 42 4.19 -1.32 -7.61
N TYR A 43 5.35 -1.39 -8.28
CA TYR A 43 5.80 -2.64 -8.89
C TYR A 43 6.16 -3.67 -7.81
N LEU A 44 5.54 -4.86 -7.87
CA LEU A 44 5.87 -5.98 -6.98
C LEU A 44 6.98 -6.85 -7.58
N PHE A 45 8.00 -7.08 -6.76
CA PHE A 45 9.06 -8.06 -7.01
C PHE A 45 9.20 -9.06 -5.86
N ILE A 46 9.66 -10.26 -6.18
CA ILE A 46 9.98 -11.33 -5.24
C ILE A 46 11.48 -11.66 -5.37
N ASN A 47 12.21 -11.69 -4.26
CA ASN A 47 13.66 -11.94 -4.09
C ASN A 47 14.62 -10.88 -4.65
N LYS A 48 14.39 -10.38 -5.87
CA LYS A 48 15.24 -9.32 -6.48
C LYS A 48 14.44 -8.41 -7.41
N ILE A 49 14.88 -7.17 -7.55
CA ILE A 49 14.36 -6.25 -8.57
C ILE A 49 14.98 -6.64 -9.91
N ASP A 50 14.15 -7.05 -10.85
CA ASP A 50 14.55 -7.36 -12.21
C ASP A 50 13.41 -7.05 -13.18
N PHE A 51 13.52 -5.94 -13.91
CA PHE A 51 12.50 -5.51 -14.87
C PHE A 51 12.48 -6.37 -16.14
N THR A 52 13.53 -7.17 -16.37
CA THR A 52 13.69 -7.99 -17.58
C THR A 52 13.26 -9.44 -17.36
N ASP A 53 13.18 -9.88 -16.11
CA ASP A 53 12.86 -11.26 -15.75
C ASP A 53 11.52 -11.35 -15.00
N TYR A 54 10.48 -11.77 -15.73
CA TYR A 54 9.14 -11.96 -15.18
C TYR A 54 9.03 -13.09 -14.14
N ASN A 55 10.09 -13.85 -13.87
CA ASN A 55 10.11 -14.81 -12.76
C ASN A 55 10.23 -14.14 -11.38
N TYR A 56 10.66 -12.88 -11.34
CA TYR A 56 10.88 -12.12 -10.11
C TYR A 56 9.96 -10.91 -9.98
N ARG A 57 9.12 -10.64 -10.99
CA ARG A 57 8.20 -9.49 -11.01
C ARG A 57 6.80 -9.98 -11.27
N TYR A 58 5.82 -9.38 -10.60
CA TYR A 58 4.42 -9.62 -10.96
C TYR A 58 4.15 -9.25 -12.42
N HIS A 59 3.75 -10.24 -13.21
CA HIS A 59 3.37 -10.06 -14.60
C HIS A 59 2.36 -11.13 -15.05
N SER A 60 1.10 -10.75 -15.24
CA SER A 60 0.05 -11.64 -15.76
C SER A 60 0.06 -11.68 -17.28
N SER A 61 0.05 -12.87 -17.87
CA SER A 61 -0.03 -13.03 -19.34
C SER A 61 -1.36 -12.49 -19.90
N THR A 62 -2.44 -12.66 -19.14
CA THR A 62 -3.80 -12.22 -19.49
C THR A 62 -4.06 -10.78 -19.10
N GLY A 63 -3.59 -10.35 -17.92
CA GLY A 63 -4.00 -9.09 -17.29
C GLY A 63 -5.50 -9.06 -16.96
N ALA A 64 -6.10 -10.24 -16.76
CA ALA A 64 -7.48 -10.31 -16.32
C ALA A 64 -7.57 -9.91 -14.84
N TYR A 65 -8.76 -9.44 -14.46
CA TYR A 65 -9.07 -9.01 -13.12
C TYR A 65 -10.56 -9.19 -12.86
N THR A 66 -10.91 -9.27 -11.59
CA THR A 66 -12.28 -9.13 -11.10
C THR A 66 -12.37 -7.91 -10.19
N THR A 67 -13.57 -7.54 -9.76
CA THR A 67 -13.74 -6.46 -8.78
C THR A 67 -14.54 -6.91 -7.56
N GLU A 68 -14.19 -6.33 -6.41
CA GLU A 68 -14.86 -6.43 -5.11
C GLU A 68 -15.19 -4.99 -4.63
N ALA A 69 -15.73 -4.82 -3.43
CA ALA A 69 -16.03 -3.51 -2.82
C ALA A 69 -16.87 -2.59 -3.69
N GLY A 70 -17.93 -3.14 -4.31
CA GLY A 70 -18.81 -2.39 -5.21
C GLY A 70 -18.09 -1.87 -6.46
N GLY A 71 -17.04 -2.56 -6.92
CA GLY A 71 -16.25 -2.15 -8.08
C GLY A 71 -15.04 -1.28 -7.74
N ARG A 72 -14.69 -1.14 -6.45
CA ARG A 72 -13.63 -0.26 -5.98
C ARG A 72 -12.37 -1.00 -5.56
N GLU A 73 -12.42 -2.32 -5.41
CA GLU A 73 -11.23 -3.16 -5.24
C GLU A 73 -11.01 -4.00 -6.49
N TYR A 74 -9.83 -3.89 -7.09
CA TYR A 74 -9.45 -4.65 -8.27
C TYR A 74 -8.61 -5.84 -7.84
N VAL A 75 -9.09 -7.05 -8.13
CA VAL A 75 -8.42 -8.31 -7.80
C VAL A 75 -7.74 -8.82 -9.05
N PHE A 76 -6.41 -8.81 -9.07
CA PHE A 76 -5.65 -9.20 -10.24
C PHE A 76 -5.48 -10.72 -10.31
N ASP A 77 -5.16 -11.21 -11.52
CA ASP A 77 -4.82 -12.60 -11.75
C ASP A 77 -3.76 -13.16 -10.78
N LYS A 78 -3.74 -14.49 -10.67
CA LYS A 78 -2.71 -15.22 -9.94
C LYS A 78 -1.54 -15.55 -10.88
N VAL A 79 -0.33 -15.35 -10.41
CA VAL A 79 0.92 -15.71 -11.09
C VAL A 79 1.78 -16.59 -10.19
N THR A 80 2.67 -17.39 -10.76
CA THR A 80 3.65 -18.16 -9.98
C THR A 80 4.96 -17.38 -9.90
N LEU A 81 5.39 -17.03 -8.69
CA LEU A 81 6.68 -16.38 -8.44
C LEU A 81 7.42 -17.13 -7.34
N SER A 82 8.64 -17.58 -7.61
CA SER A 82 9.48 -18.30 -6.63
C SER A 82 8.76 -19.46 -5.90
N GLY A 83 7.89 -20.18 -6.63
CA GLY A 83 7.11 -21.31 -6.08
C GLY A 83 5.83 -20.93 -5.31
N LEU A 84 5.57 -19.65 -5.09
CA LEU A 84 4.34 -19.13 -4.50
C LEU A 84 3.31 -18.82 -5.59
N THR A 85 2.03 -18.98 -5.25
CA THR A 85 0.94 -18.35 -6.02
C THR A 85 0.73 -16.94 -5.48
N VAL A 86 1.02 -15.94 -6.31
CA VAL A 86 0.98 -14.52 -5.96
C VAL A 86 -0.17 -13.85 -6.69
N SER A 87 -0.94 -13.02 -5.98
CA SER A 87 -1.95 -12.13 -6.56
C SER A 87 -1.91 -10.79 -5.82
N ARG A 88 -2.51 -9.76 -6.40
CA ARG A 88 -2.53 -8.41 -5.84
C ARG A 88 -3.96 -7.88 -5.82
N LYS A 89 -4.30 -7.10 -4.80
CA LYS A 89 -5.56 -6.34 -4.74
C LYS A 89 -5.30 -4.85 -4.56
N PHE A 90 -5.93 -4.02 -5.39
CA PHE A 90 -5.81 -2.56 -5.33
C PHE A 90 -7.18 -1.96 -5.06
N TYR A 91 -7.36 -1.35 -3.88
CA TYR A 91 -8.60 -0.70 -3.47
C TYR A 91 -8.47 0.82 -3.53
N PHE A 92 -9.41 1.45 -4.24
CA PHE A 92 -9.49 2.89 -4.42
C PHE A 92 -10.79 3.38 -3.76
N PRO A 93 -10.78 3.99 -2.58
CA PRO A 93 -11.94 4.70 -2.05
C PRO A 93 -12.43 5.78 -3.02
N GLU A 94 -13.75 5.96 -3.10
CA GLU A 94 -14.37 7.01 -3.92
C GLU A 94 -14.20 8.40 -3.28
N ASP A 95 -14.20 8.46 -1.95
CA ASP A 95 -14.26 9.69 -1.16
C ASP A 95 -12.93 10.05 -0.48
N ARG A 96 -11.82 9.43 -0.90
CA ARG A 96 -10.47 9.68 -0.39
C ARG A 96 -9.44 9.61 -1.52
N ASN A 97 -8.29 10.25 -1.32
CA ASN A 97 -7.21 10.35 -2.30
C ASN A 97 -6.06 9.39 -1.99
N TRP A 98 -6.37 8.11 -1.81
CA TRP A 98 -5.35 7.09 -1.58
C TRP A 98 -5.74 5.78 -2.24
N VAL A 99 -4.76 4.88 -2.40
CA VAL A 99 -4.92 3.49 -2.83
C VAL A 99 -4.37 2.57 -1.75
N ARG A 100 -5.08 1.47 -1.48
CA ARG A 100 -4.58 0.36 -0.65
C ARG A 100 -4.17 -0.78 -1.55
N CYS A 101 -2.97 -1.29 -1.33
CA CYS A 101 -2.40 -2.41 -2.07
C CYS A 101 -2.23 -3.60 -1.12
N LEU A 102 -2.72 -4.77 -1.53
CA LEU A 102 -2.45 -6.05 -0.87
C LEU A 102 -1.60 -6.92 -1.77
N GLU A 103 -0.47 -7.37 -1.25
CA GLU A 103 0.35 -8.42 -1.85
C GLU A 103 -0.01 -9.74 -1.19
N ILE A 104 -0.58 -10.68 -1.94
CA ILE A 104 -1.15 -11.92 -1.41
C ILE A 104 -0.28 -13.09 -1.86
N LEU A 105 0.35 -13.77 -0.90
CA LEU A 105 1.31 -14.84 -1.12
C LEU A 105 0.77 -16.16 -0.57
N TYR A 106 0.40 -17.09 -1.45
CA TYR A 106 -0.05 -18.43 -1.08
C TYR A 106 1.03 -19.47 -1.39
N ASN A 107 1.29 -20.38 -0.44
CA ASN A 107 2.19 -21.50 -0.64
C ASN A 107 1.41 -22.80 -0.95
N PRO A 108 1.39 -23.25 -2.22
CA PRO A 108 0.68 -24.47 -2.61
C PRO A 108 1.45 -25.78 -2.29
N THR A 109 2.66 -25.69 -1.75
CA THR A 109 3.57 -26.84 -1.60
C THR A 109 3.47 -27.49 -0.21
N GLY A 110 4.16 -28.62 -0.03
CA GLY A 110 4.29 -29.32 1.24
C GLY A 110 5.45 -28.85 2.13
N SER A 111 6.17 -27.78 1.77
CA SER A 111 7.30 -27.26 2.55
C SER A 111 7.26 -25.73 2.67
N PRO A 112 7.78 -25.13 3.76
CA PRO A 112 7.83 -23.68 3.89
C PRO A 112 8.62 -23.05 2.73
N ILE A 113 8.10 -21.95 2.19
CA ILE A 113 8.80 -21.11 1.21
C ILE A 113 9.13 -19.79 1.89
N THR A 114 10.37 -19.34 1.75
CA THR A 114 10.83 -18.05 2.29
C THR A 114 11.34 -17.20 1.13
N VAL A 115 10.83 -15.99 1.03
CA VAL A 115 11.17 -15.03 -0.03
C VAL A 115 11.36 -13.63 0.54
N ASP A 116 11.99 -12.77 -0.24
CA ASP A 116 11.96 -11.33 0.02
C ASP A 116 10.87 -10.69 -0.84
N VAL A 117 10.12 -9.75 -0.29
CA VAL A 117 9.04 -9.04 -0.98
C VAL A 117 9.45 -7.58 -1.13
N ILE A 118 9.45 -7.08 -2.36
CA ILE A 118 9.99 -5.74 -2.67
C ILE A 118 8.94 -4.97 -3.47
N ILE A 119 8.69 -3.73 -3.06
CA ILE A 119 7.92 -2.77 -3.85
C ILE A 119 8.84 -1.66 -4.32
N LYS A 120 8.72 -1.30 -5.60
CA LYS A 120 9.44 -0.18 -6.20
C LYS A 120 8.47 0.77 -6.89
N SER A 121 8.69 2.07 -6.71
CA SER A 121 7.98 3.15 -7.38
C SER A 121 8.96 4.18 -7.91
N ASN A 122 8.58 4.84 -8.99
CA ASN A 122 9.19 6.06 -9.50
C ASN A 122 8.15 7.19 -9.44
N LEU A 123 8.53 8.31 -8.82
CA LEU A 123 7.71 9.50 -8.62
C LEU A 123 7.95 10.48 -9.78
N GLY A 124 6.89 11.06 -10.36
CA GLY A 124 7.04 12.01 -11.48
C GLY A 124 7.75 13.33 -11.10
N SER A 125 7.96 13.57 -9.81
CA SER A 125 8.70 14.74 -9.31
C SER A 125 10.17 14.79 -9.70
N ASP A 126 10.74 13.71 -10.26
CA ASP A 126 12.03 13.75 -10.93
C ASP A 126 13.15 14.33 -10.02
N SER A 127 14.08 15.09 -10.58
CA SER A 127 15.09 15.87 -9.83
C SER A 127 14.51 16.98 -8.93
N SER A 128 13.21 17.29 -9.04
CA SER A 128 12.51 18.25 -8.17
C SER A 128 11.99 17.59 -6.88
N THR A 129 12.12 16.27 -6.74
CA THR A 129 11.70 15.51 -5.56
C THR A 129 12.34 16.04 -4.29
N ARG A 130 11.52 16.26 -3.26
CA ARG A 130 11.92 16.65 -1.91
C ARG A 130 11.20 15.80 -0.89
N VAL A 131 11.94 15.30 0.10
CA VAL A 131 11.32 14.65 1.27
C VAL A 131 10.81 15.72 2.23
N VAL A 132 9.52 15.67 2.52
CA VAL A 132 8.83 16.66 3.34
C VAL A 132 8.83 16.26 4.80
N MET A 133 8.44 15.00 5.05
CA MET A 133 8.25 14.46 6.40
C MET A 133 8.24 12.93 6.36
N THR A 134 8.76 12.32 7.40
CA THR A 134 8.67 10.89 7.67
C THR A 134 7.88 10.64 8.96
N SER A 135 7.51 9.39 9.20
CA SER A 135 6.77 9.00 10.40
C SER A 135 7.51 9.24 11.72
N SER A 136 8.85 9.29 11.69
CA SER A 136 9.70 9.64 12.82
C SER A 136 9.77 11.16 13.06
N GLY A 137 9.20 11.96 12.16
CA GLY A 137 9.13 13.42 12.26
C GLY A 137 10.33 14.15 11.65
N ASP A 138 11.18 13.45 10.90
CA ASP A 138 12.32 14.05 10.19
C ASP A 138 12.12 14.02 8.66
N LYS A 139 13.21 14.16 7.91
CA LYS A 139 13.22 14.16 6.43
C LYS A 139 14.14 13.09 5.85
N ILE A 140 14.53 12.10 6.66
CA ILE A 140 15.45 11.05 6.26
C ILE A 140 14.65 9.76 6.21
N VAL A 141 14.36 9.30 5.01
CA VAL A 141 13.62 8.04 4.83
C VAL A 141 14.51 6.88 5.23
N ASP A 142 14.09 6.10 6.23
CA ASP A 142 14.76 4.86 6.60
C ASP A 142 13.77 3.77 7.07
N LYS A 143 14.29 2.60 7.43
CA LYS A 143 13.47 1.44 7.85
C LYS A 143 12.75 1.61 9.20
N ASN A 144 13.15 2.58 10.01
CA ASN A 144 12.47 2.90 11.27
C ASN A 144 11.14 3.63 11.00
N ASP A 145 10.99 4.22 9.82
CA ASP A 145 9.75 4.84 9.41
C ASP A 145 8.67 3.83 9.02
N TYR A 146 7.42 4.27 9.07
CA TYR A 146 6.22 3.58 8.61
C TYR A 146 5.68 4.18 7.32
N TRP A 147 5.99 5.45 7.10
CA TRP A 147 5.57 6.22 5.95
C TRP A 147 6.51 7.38 5.68
N SER A 148 6.50 7.84 4.44
CA SER A 148 7.16 9.07 3.99
C SER A 148 6.21 9.93 3.17
N VAL A 149 6.45 11.22 3.20
CA VAL A 149 5.81 12.22 2.35
C VAL A 149 6.86 12.94 1.50
N SER A 150 6.56 13.09 0.22
CA SER A 150 7.36 13.89 -0.72
C SER A 150 6.53 14.92 -1.48
N ASP A 151 7.23 15.93 -2.02
CA ASP A 151 6.72 16.88 -2.99
C ASP A 151 7.77 17.17 -4.08
N ASP A 152 7.42 18.00 -5.04
CA ASP A 152 8.18 18.40 -6.22
C ASP A 152 8.81 19.80 -6.10
N GLN A 153 8.94 20.33 -4.88
CA GLN A 153 9.39 21.70 -4.65
C GLN A 153 10.82 21.77 -4.08
N TYR A 154 11.68 20.81 -4.42
CA TYR A 154 13.11 20.92 -4.14
C TYR A 154 13.71 22.14 -4.85
N GLY A 155 14.72 22.79 -4.25
CA GLY A 155 15.43 23.90 -4.90
C GLY A 155 14.58 25.14 -5.25
N GLY A 156 13.34 25.24 -4.77
CA GLY A 156 12.42 26.34 -5.11
C GLY A 156 11.63 26.13 -6.41
N HIS A 157 11.56 24.89 -6.92
CA HIS A 157 10.71 24.53 -8.05
C HIS A 157 9.23 24.86 -7.76
N GLN A 158 8.50 25.20 -8.83
CA GLN A 158 7.06 25.44 -8.74
C GLN A 158 6.32 24.11 -8.57
N LYS A 159 5.16 24.16 -7.92
CA LYS A 159 4.28 23.00 -7.73
C LYS A 159 3.58 22.67 -9.05
N TYR A 160 3.86 21.50 -9.60
CA TYR A 160 3.19 20.89 -10.76
C TYR A 160 2.67 19.49 -10.44
N ASP A 161 3.33 18.77 -9.53
CA ASP A 161 3.01 17.36 -9.30
C ASP A 161 2.24 17.18 -8.00
N PRO A 162 1.43 16.14 -7.83
CA PRO A 162 0.83 15.83 -6.54
C PRO A 162 1.89 15.66 -5.43
N SER A 163 1.56 16.06 -4.21
CA SER A 163 2.35 15.65 -3.05
C SER A 163 1.97 14.21 -2.72
N LEU A 164 2.95 13.37 -2.39
CA LEU A 164 2.78 11.92 -2.33
C LEU A 164 3.02 11.39 -0.92
N ALA A 165 2.21 10.41 -0.50
CA ALA A 165 2.45 9.62 0.70
C ALA A 165 2.66 8.16 0.29
N PHE A 166 3.60 7.49 0.94
CA PHE A 166 3.75 6.05 0.87
C PHE A 166 3.76 5.50 2.29
N ASN A 167 2.82 4.61 2.61
CA ASN A 167 2.78 3.92 3.90
C ASN A 167 3.05 2.44 3.65
N TRP A 168 4.22 1.94 4.02
CA TRP A 168 4.57 0.54 3.82
C TRP A 168 4.12 -0.33 4.98
N ASP A 169 4.07 0.17 6.21
CA ASP A 169 3.74 -0.63 7.40
C ASP A 169 2.82 0.11 8.36
N GLY A 170 2.28 -0.64 9.31
CA GLY A 170 1.42 -0.12 10.36
C GLY A 170 1.78 -0.51 11.79
N PRO A 171 1.06 0.08 12.76
CA PRO A 171 1.20 -0.28 14.16
C PRO A 171 0.89 -1.76 14.39
N ASN A 172 1.65 -2.36 15.30
CA ASN A 172 1.55 -3.75 15.75
C ASN A 172 1.69 -4.83 14.67
N GLY A 173 2.20 -4.50 13.47
CA GLY A 173 2.61 -5.51 12.50
C GLY A 173 3.69 -6.42 13.08
N ALA A 174 3.55 -7.74 12.88
CA ALA A 174 4.54 -8.73 13.26
C ALA A 174 5.79 -8.71 12.35
N LYS A 175 5.64 -8.18 11.13
CA LYS A 175 6.71 -8.05 10.14
C LYS A 175 6.84 -6.59 9.71
N ARG A 176 7.92 -5.93 10.10
CA ARG A 176 8.30 -4.59 9.60
C ARG A 176 9.15 -4.72 8.35
N VAL A 177 9.21 -3.67 7.54
CA VAL A 177 10.21 -3.53 6.47
C VAL A 177 11.61 -3.69 7.04
N ASP A 178 12.47 -4.34 6.28
CA ASP A 178 13.88 -4.53 6.62
C ASP A 178 14.75 -3.42 5.98
N SER A 179 14.32 -2.87 4.85
CA SER A 179 14.91 -1.67 4.24
C SER A 179 13.89 -0.78 3.53
N VAL A 180 14.19 0.51 3.50
CA VAL A 180 13.56 1.55 2.68
C VAL A 180 14.69 2.40 2.12
N GLU A 181 14.74 2.56 0.80
CA GLU A 181 15.90 3.06 0.08
C GLU A 181 15.48 3.97 -1.08
N GLU A 182 16.47 4.68 -1.63
CA GLU A 182 16.43 5.51 -2.85
C GLU A 182 15.65 6.83 -2.77
N LEU A 183 14.71 6.99 -1.83
CA LEU A 183 13.93 8.23 -1.70
C LEU A 183 14.69 9.26 -0.85
N MET A 184 15.13 10.34 -1.48
CA MET A 184 15.77 11.49 -0.86
C MET A 184 15.65 12.71 -1.77
N ASP A 185 16.04 13.89 -1.29
CA ASP A 185 16.05 15.09 -2.12
C ASP A 185 16.80 14.86 -3.46
N THR A 186 16.21 15.31 -4.57
CA THR A 186 16.64 15.09 -5.97
C THR A 186 16.57 13.65 -6.48
N LYS A 187 16.02 12.72 -5.69
CA LYS A 187 15.81 11.31 -6.04
C LYS A 187 14.33 10.94 -5.94
N ASP A 188 13.83 10.46 -7.04
CA ASP A 188 12.44 10.14 -7.39
C ASP A 188 12.07 8.67 -7.17
N ASN A 189 13.05 7.80 -6.86
CA ASN A 189 12.78 6.38 -6.68
C ASN A 189 12.48 6.09 -5.21
N LEU A 190 11.50 5.22 -4.95
CA LEU A 190 11.24 4.66 -3.63
C LEU A 190 11.22 3.13 -3.72
N THR A 191 12.07 2.48 -2.94
CA THR A 191 12.08 1.03 -2.78
C THR A 191 11.90 0.67 -1.32
N TYR A 192 10.98 -0.23 -0.98
CA TYR A 192 10.89 -0.84 0.34
C TYR A 192 10.75 -2.36 0.26
N ARG A 193 11.32 -3.04 1.26
CA ARG A 193 11.56 -4.48 1.24
C ARG A 193 11.25 -5.13 2.58
N TRP A 194 10.56 -6.27 2.53
CA TRP A 194 10.44 -7.22 3.64
C TRP A 194 11.25 -8.47 3.33
N ASP A 195 12.30 -8.71 4.11
CA ASP A 195 13.18 -9.87 3.98
C ASP A 195 12.60 -11.10 4.69
N LYS A 196 12.91 -12.29 4.18
CA LYS A 196 12.61 -13.55 4.86
C LYS A 196 11.14 -13.69 5.25
N VAL A 197 10.23 -13.32 4.36
CA VAL A 197 8.80 -13.58 4.51
C VAL A 197 8.58 -15.08 4.30
N THR A 198 8.30 -15.81 5.38
CA THR A 198 8.03 -17.25 5.33
C THR A 198 6.53 -17.51 5.21
N VAL A 199 6.15 -18.29 4.19
CA VAL A 199 4.80 -18.79 3.98
C VAL A 199 4.82 -20.31 4.18
N ASN A 200 4.18 -20.80 5.24
CA ASN A 200 4.14 -22.24 5.55
C ASN A 200 3.27 -23.03 4.54
N PRO A 201 3.38 -24.36 4.49
CA PRO A 201 2.55 -25.20 3.61
C PRO A 201 1.06 -24.89 3.74
N GLY A 202 0.40 -24.59 2.61
CA GLY A 202 -1.03 -24.26 2.57
C GLY A 202 -1.40 -22.92 3.23
N GLN A 203 -0.43 -22.13 3.70
CA GLN A 203 -0.67 -20.82 4.29
C GLN A 203 -0.79 -19.74 3.21
N THR A 204 -1.57 -18.72 3.50
CA THR A 204 -1.53 -17.41 2.83
C THR A 204 -0.99 -16.37 3.80
N VAL A 205 -0.11 -15.50 3.31
CA VAL A 205 0.39 -14.31 4.01
C VAL A 205 0.10 -13.10 3.15
N VAL A 206 -0.26 -11.98 3.79
CA VAL A 206 -0.53 -10.72 3.12
C VAL A 206 0.34 -9.60 3.66
N LEU A 207 0.88 -8.78 2.75
CA LEU A 207 1.52 -7.51 3.07
C LEU A 207 0.64 -6.39 2.53
N MET A 208 0.36 -5.39 3.37
CA MET A 208 -0.50 -4.26 3.04
C MET A 208 0.29 -2.97 3.06
N HIS A 209 0.13 -2.15 2.02
CA HIS A 209 0.73 -0.82 1.93
C HIS A 209 -0.23 0.14 1.21
N PHE A 210 0.10 1.43 1.23
CA PHE A 210 -0.74 2.47 0.65
C PHE A 210 0.06 3.51 -0.12
N GLY A 211 -0.61 4.13 -1.10
CA GLY A 211 -0.20 5.36 -1.77
C GLY A 211 -1.23 6.47 -1.54
N GLY A 212 -0.81 7.67 -1.22
CA GLY A 212 -1.67 8.84 -1.02
C GLY A 212 -1.31 10.00 -1.94
N LEU A 213 -2.31 10.75 -2.36
CA LEU A 213 -2.19 11.94 -3.20
C LEU A 213 -2.78 13.15 -2.45
N GLY A 214 -2.06 14.27 -2.47
CA GLY A 214 -2.54 15.54 -1.93
C GLY A 214 -2.12 16.72 -2.78
N LYS A 215 -2.90 17.81 -2.74
CA LYS A 215 -2.55 19.03 -3.49
C LYS A 215 -1.40 19.81 -2.84
N ASN A 216 -1.15 19.53 -1.57
CA ASN A 216 -0.10 20.15 -0.77
C ASN A 216 0.34 19.20 0.36
N ASN A 217 1.42 19.59 1.01
CA ASN A 217 2.05 18.82 2.09
C ASN A 217 1.11 18.54 3.26
N ASN A 218 0.28 19.51 3.66
CA ASN A 218 -0.61 19.33 4.82
C ASN A 218 -1.66 18.25 4.56
N GLU A 219 -2.24 18.23 3.36
CA GLU A 219 -3.21 17.21 2.96
C GLU A 219 -2.60 15.81 2.98
N VAL A 220 -1.42 15.65 2.36
CA VAL A 220 -0.82 14.33 2.22
C VAL A 220 -0.18 13.82 3.52
N ILE A 221 0.31 14.71 4.39
CA ILE A 221 0.73 14.36 5.77
C ILE A 221 -0.48 13.85 6.56
N ALA A 222 -1.63 14.52 6.47
CA ALA A 222 -2.84 14.08 7.14
C ALA A 222 -3.30 12.70 6.62
N ILE A 223 -3.22 12.46 5.32
CA ILE A 223 -3.49 11.14 4.72
C ILE A 223 -2.53 10.08 5.28
N ALA A 224 -1.21 10.34 5.29
CA ALA A 224 -0.23 9.39 5.81
C ALA A 224 -0.46 9.04 7.28
N GLN A 225 -0.82 10.02 8.11
CA GLN A 225 -1.11 9.84 9.53
C GLN A 225 -2.43 9.10 9.79
N ASP A 226 -3.48 9.38 9.01
CA ASP A 226 -4.75 8.65 9.07
C ASP A 226 -4.54 7.19 8.65
N LEU A 227 -3.81 6.97 7.56
CA LEU A 227 -3.46 5.65 7.07
C LEU A 227 -2.56 4.90 8.05
N TYR A 228 -1.62 5.53 8.75
CA TYR A 228 -0.84 4.86 9.80
C TYR A 228 -1.74 4.25 10.88
N ASN A 229 -2.78 4.97 11.28
CA ASN A 229 -3.74 4.48 12.27
C ASN A 229 -4.92 3.73 11.64
N TYR A 230 -4.81 3.29 10.39
CA TYR A 230 -5.92 2.70 9.63
C TYR A 230 -6.54 1.54 10.41
N ASN A 231 -7.64 1.86 11.09
CA ASN A 231 -8.36 1.00 12.02
C ASN A 231 -9.81 1.42 11.92
N ASP A 232 -10.61 0.67 11.18
CA ASP A 232 -11.95 1.16 10.94
C ASP A 232 -12.96 0.04 10.76
N SER A 233 -14.18 0.33 11.21
CA SER A 233 -15.44 -0.01 10.54
C SER A 233 -15.45 0.27 9.01
N LYS A 234 -14.48 1.00 8.45
CA LYS A 234 -14.15 1.11 7.02
C LYS A 234 -13.28 -0.04 6.49
N MET A 235 -12.74 -0.93 7.33
CA MET A 235 -12.31 -2.28 6.92
C MET A 235 -13.51 -3.26 6.88
N GLU A 236 -14.66 -2.93 7.46
CA GLU A 236 -15.73 -3.89 7.75
C GLU A 236 -16.57 -4.37 6.56
N TYR A 237 -16.33 -3.85 5.35
CA TYR A 237 -17.08 -4.34 4.19
C TYR A 237 -16.34 -5.30 3.26
N ASP A 238 -15.01 -5.43 3.27
CA ASP A 238 -14.39 -6.29 2.23
C ASP A 238 -12.99 -6.86 2.45
N LEU A 239 -12.32 -6.60 3.58
CA LEU A 239 -10.96 -7.09 3.75
C LEU A 239 -10.96 -8.53 4.29
N GLN A 240 -11.30 -9.48 3.40
CA GLN A 240 -11.31 -10.92 3.65
C GLN A 240 -9.95 -11.41 4.19
N GLU A 241 -8.87 -10.72 3.80
CA GLU A 241 -7.50 -11.04 4.15
C GLU A 241 -7.01 -10.42 5.46
N LYS A 242 -7.85 -9.68 6.22
CA LYS A 242 -7.39 -8.89 7.38
C LYS A 242 -6.58 -9.68 8.42
N ASP A 243 -6.96 -10.92 8.67
CA ASP A 243 -6.30 -11.78 9.66
C ASP A 243 -5.04 -12.46 9.09
N LEU A 244 -4.76 -12.27 7.80
CA LEU A 244 -3.57 -12.74 7.07
C LEU A 244 -2.51 -11.64 6.89
N ILE A 245 -2.85 -10.37 7.20
CA ILE A 245 -1.91 -9.25 7.09
C ILE A 245 -0.88 -9.34 8.22
N ILE A 246 0.40 -9.38 7.86
CA ILE A 246 1.48 -9.54 8.84
C ILE A 246 2.23 -8.26 9.18
N ASN A 247 2.16 -7.22 8.34
CA ASN A 247 2.87 -5.96 8.54
C ASN A 247 1.98 -4.83 9.08
N TRP A 248 0.75 -5.16 9.44
CA TRP A 248 -0.22 -4.22 9.99
C TRP A 248 -1.17 -4.96 10.91
N TYR A 249 -1.36 -4.45 12.14
CA TYR A 249 -2.40 -4.98 13.02
C TYR A 249 -3.04 -3.84 13.82
N PRO A 250 -4.10 -3.20 13.30
CA PRO A 250 -4.76 -2.13 14.04
C PRO A 250 -5.32 -2.69 15.35
N GLN A 251 -5.00 -2.05 16.48
CA GLN A 251 -5.50 -2.49 17.79
C GLN A 251 -7.04 -2.57 17.73
N ARG A 252 -7.57 -3.79 17.85
CA ARG A 252 -8.99 -3.98 18.12
C ARG A 252 -9.28 -3.24 19.42
N LYS A 253 -10.36 -2.43 19.49
CA LYS A 253 -11.05 -2.30 20.77
C LYS A 253 -11.35 -3.73 21.19
N LYS A 254 -10.61 -4.30 22.14
CA LYS A 254 -10.93 -5.61 22.71
C LYS A 254 -12.39 -5.50 23.14
N SER A 255 -13.29 -6.26 22.51
CA SER A 255 -14.56 -6.53 23.15
C SER A 255 -14.20 -7.07 24.53
N LEU A 256 -14.75 -6.44 25.56
CA LEU A 256 -14.59 -6.96 26.91
C LEU A 256 -15.08 -8.42 26.88
N PRO A 257 -14.37 -9.36 27.52
CA PRO A 257 -14.85 -10.73 27.64
C PRO A 257 -16.31 -10.70 28.08
N MET A 258 -17.16 -11.55 27.50
CA MET A 258 -18.60 -11.47 27.71
C MET A 258 -19.00 -11.54 29.20
N ALA A 259 -18.15 -12.17 30.03
CA ALA A 259 -18.22 -12.11 31.49
C ALA A 259 -18.14 -10.68 32.07
N LYS A 260 -17.15 -9.87 31.65
CA LYS A 260 -17.02 -8.47 32.07
C LYS A 260 -18.17 -7.59 31.56
N ILE A 261 -18.72 -7.89 30.38
CA ILE A 261 -19.92 -7.20 29.87
C ILE A 261 -21.13 -7.55 30.75
N LEU A 262 -21.31 -8.81 31.12
CA LEU A 262 -22.38 -9.24 32.02
C LEU A 262 -22.27 -8.59 33.41
N ASP A 263 -21.05 -8.46 33.94
CA ASP A 263 -20.81 -7.83 35.25
C ASP A 263 -21.19 -6.34 35.24
N ILE A 264 -20.87 -5.63 34.15
CA ILE A 264 -21.26 -4.22 33.97
C ILE A 264 -22.79 -4.09 33.82
N LEU A 265 -23.43 -4.98 33.06
CA LEU A 265 -24.87 -4.96 32.86
C LEU A 265 -25.65 -5.29 34.15
N LYS A 266 -25.11 -6.19 35.00
CA LYS A 266 -25.67 -6.49 36.32
C LYS A 266 -25.49 -5.31 37.28
N ALA A 267 -24.28 -4.74 37.34
CA ALA A 267 -23.98 -3.60 38.21
C ALA A 267 -24.80 -2.33 37.88
N ASN A 268 -25.32 -2.21 36.66
CA ASN A 268 -26.21 -1.11 36.27
C ASN A 268 -27.70 -1.40 36.53
N LYS A 269 -28.11 -2.67 36.60
CA LYS A 269 -29.48 -3.04 37.00
C LYS A 269 -29.70 -2.93 38.51
N ASP A 270 -28.64 -3.05 39.30
CA ASP A 270 -28.69 -2.89 40.77
C ASP A 270 -28.65 -1.41 41.22
N LYS A 271 -28.74 -0.46 40.27
CA LYS A 271 -28.74 1.00 40.50
C LYS A 271 -30.03 1.71 40.04
N GLU A 272 -31.02 0.95 39.58
CA GLU A 272 -32.42 1.40 39.36
C GLU A 272 -33.33 0.79 40.43
#